data_AF-A0A532UJA8-F1
#
_entry.id   AF-A0A532UJA8-F1
#
_cell.length_a   1.000
_cell.length_b   1.000
_cell.length_c   1.000
_cell.angle_alpha   90.00
_cell.angle_beta   90.00
_cell.angle_gamma   90.00
#
_symmetry.space_group_name_H-M   'P 1'
#
loop_
_entity.id
_entity.type
_entity.pdbx_description
1 polymer ?
#
loop_
_entity_poly.entity_id
_entity_poly.type
_entity_poly.pdbx_seq_one_letter_code
_entity_poly.pdbx_strand_id
1 'polypeptide(L)'
;MKVKRRKKRTANIGIFGVGFHKYWPQFDGLLEELTHKLNVFTDRVKTHEVQVTSFGIADDAASAYALLPKLKAADLDLVFCHMLTYATSASFGAIVRGLDIPLVLVALQPLKALDYSNASTYMQLCNDDFCAVPEFTGVAIRMGKKPPPVILGTLEDDPAAEKEISQWCNIAMVLHDLKRARIGHFGHPIEHMLDMQTDHTALTAAFGCHVVQTEADELLKLEHTVTEGEIKEKKTQILDLFETPDPKSDPITEKLTENDLQVAARVAVALDKFIDTYNLDGLAYYYEGQEGSPMRELVTNLIVGNSLLTAAGFPMCGESDLKTCIAMLIMDRLDIGGSFAEFHPIDFNEGFVLVGHDGPHHINIAEGKPILRSLSKYHGKPGTGAGVEFKIKEGPITILSIGLTAGGRFKFILAEGQSLHGPIPPTGNTNTRGFFKPDVRSFLKKWVAEGPTHHFALGVGHHARTIQEIAEILNLESVIVTHEDE
;
A
#
# COMPACT_ATOMS: atom_id res chain seq x y z
N MET A 1 11.69 2.28 -18.17
CA MET A 1 11.24 3.66 -17.90
C MET A 1 10.25 3.60 -16.74
N LYS A 2 10.35 4.48 -15.73
CA LYS A 2 9.37 4.52 -14.62
C LYS A 2 8.32 5.58 -14.92
N VAL A 3 7.04 5.20 -14.90
CA VAL A 3 5.91 6.13 -14.94
C VAL A 3 5.92 6.94 -13.65
N LYS A 4 5.87 8.27 -13.78
CA LYS A 4 5.85 9.18 -12.64
C LYS A 4 4.50 9.07 -11.91
N ARG A 5 4.55 9.08 -10.58
CA ARG A 5 3.34 9.05 -9.72
C ARG A 5 2.52 10.33 -9.89
N ARG A 6 1.18 10.22 -9.91
CA ARG A 6 0.27 11.37 -9.90
C ARG A 6 0.31 12.10 -8.56
N LYS A 7 0.31 11.31 -7.47
CA LYS A 7 0.34 11.77 -6.09
C LYS A 7 1.64 11.31 -5.42
N LYS A 8 2.39 12.25 -4.85
CA LYS A 8 3.56 11.93 -4.04
C LYS A 8 3.10 11.23 -2.75
N ARG A 9 3.77 10.16 -2.35
CA ARG A 9 3.53 9.52 -1.05
C ARG A 9 4.00 10.44 0.07
N THR A 10 3.21 10.55 1.13
CA THR A 10 3.61 11.30 2.32
C THR A 10 2.77 10.92 3.53
N ALA A 11 3.16 11.39 4.71
CA ALA A 11 2.45 11.25 5.96
C ALA A 11 2.88 12.35 6.95
N ASN A 12 2.04 12.66 7.92
CA ASN A 12 2.30 13.52 9.06
C ASN A 12 2.72 12.67 10.26
N ILE A 13 3.97 12.78 10.68
CA ILE A 13 4.52 12.05 11.83
C ILE A 13 4.80 13.01 12.98
N GLY A 14 4.28 12.67 14.15
CA GLY A 14 4.61 13.36 15.39
C GLY A 14 5.76 12.66 16.11
N ILE A 15 6.69 13.43 16.68
CA ILE A 15 7.78 12.90 17.50
C ILE A 15 7.82 13.64 18.82
N PHE A 16 7.84 12.92 19.93
CA PHE A 16 8.14 13.48 21.24
C PHE A 16 9.08 12.56 22.00
N GLY A 17 9.93 13.13 22.84
CA GLY A 17 10.77 12.39 23.76
C GLY A 17 10.10 12.23 25.12
N VAL A 18 10.48 11.19 25.86
CA VAL A 18 10.16 11.07 27.29
C VAL A 18 11.43 11.05 28.13
N GLY A 19 11.35 11.66 29.31
CA GLY A 19 12.42 11.67 30.30
C GLY A 19 11.86 11.73 31.72
N PHE A 20 12.71 12.06 32.68
CA PHE A 20 12.30 12.19 34.07
C PHE A 20 12.84 13.48 34.69
N HIS A 21 11.94 14.41 35.00
CA HIS A 21 12.31 15.76 35.42
C HIS A 21 13.18 15.85 36.68
N LYS A 22 13.23 14.78 37.48
CA LYS A 22 14.10 14.72 38.66
C LYS A 22 15.59 14.64 38.30
N TYR A 23 15.93 14.21 37.09
CA TYR A 23 17.32 14.12 36.65
C TYR A 23 17.92 15.47 36.26
N TRP A 24 17.12 16.41 35.75
CA TRP A 24 17.61 17.70 35.25
C TRP A 24 18.44 18.51 36.26
N PRO A 25 18.02 18.67 37.55
CA PRO A 25 18.85 19.37 38.53
C PRO A 25 19.94 18.48 39.17
N GLN A 26 19.95 17.17 38.89
CA GLN A 26 20.91 16.22 39.48
C GLN A 26 22.14 16.02 38.59
N PHE A 27 21.98 16.14 37.27
CA PHE A 27 23.00 15.80 36.29
C PHE A 27 23.13 16.95 35.27
N ASP A 28 24.11 17.83 35.51
CA ASP A 28 24.41 18.96 34.63
C ASP A 28 24.66 18.48 33.19
N GLY A 29 23.99 19.11 32.20
CA GLY A 29 24.14 18.79 30.78
C GLY A 29 23.29 17.64 30.26
N LEU A 30 22.63 16.87 31.13
CA LEU A 30 21.89 15.67 30.70
C LEU A 30 20.68 16.02 29.83
N LEU A 31 19.92 17.06 30.17
CA LEU A 31 18.75 17.46 29.39
C LEU A 31 19.15 17.90 27.98
N GLU A 32 20.26 18.61 27.85
CA GLU A 32 20.84 19.04 26.58
C GLU A 32 21.26 17.83 25.73
N GLU A 33 21.93 16.85 26.34
CA GLU A 33 22.34 15.60 25.68
C GLU A 33 21.14 14.79 25.18
N LEU A 34 20.11 14.62 26.02
CA LEU A 34 18.89 13.91 25.64
C LEU A 34 18.08 14.66 24.58
N THR A 35 18.10 16.00 24.61
CA THR A 35 17.51 16.82 23.55
C THR A 35 18.27 16.65 22.23
N HIS A 36 19.59 16.58 22.27
CA HIS A 36 20.39 16.28 21.08
C HIS A 36 20.04 14.92 20.49
N LYS A 37 19.94 13.87 21.33
CA LYS A 37 19.49 12.53 20.93
C LYS A 37 18.10 12.53 20.28
N LEU A 38 17.15 13.29 20.82
CA LEU A 38 15.84 13.48 20.21
C LEU A 38 15.94 14.12 18.82
N ASN A 39 16.79 15.13 18.66
CA ASN A 39 17.01 15.82 17.39
C ASN A 39 17.65 14.89 16.34
N VAL A 40 18.65 14.09 16.71
CA VAL A 40 19.27 13.09 15.82
C VAL A 40 18.21 12.12 15.27
N PHE A 41 17.37 11.56 16.14
CA PHE A 41 16.27 10.70 15.69
C PHE A 41 15.26 11.45 14.82
N THR A 42 14.91 12.69 15.19
CA THR A 42 13.97 13.52 14.42
C THR A 42 14.49 13.79 13.01
N ASP A 43 15.77 14.15 12.87
CA ASP A 43 16.40 14.43 11.58
C ASP A 43 16.54 13.17 10.73
N ARG A 44 16.79 12.01 11.36
CA ARG A 44 16.72 10.72 10.67
C ARG A 44 15.33 10.45 10.10
N VAL A 45 14.26 10.64 10.87
CA VAL A 45 12.88 10.43 10.37
C VAL A 45 12.55 11.37 9.20
N LYS A 46 13.05 12.62 9.21
CA LYS A 46 12.87 13.57 8.10
C LYS A 46 13.52 13.13 6.78
N THR A 47 14.43 12.15 6.79
CA THR A 47 15.02 11.62 5.55
C THR A 47 14.05 10.73 4.77
N HIS A 48 13.00 10.24 5.42
CA HIS A 48 11.89 9.57 4.74
C HIS A 48 10.91 10.60 4.16
N GLU A 49 10.10 10.22 3.17
CA GLU A 49 9.20 11.13 2.44
C GLU A 49 7.98 11.66 3.26
N VAL A 50 8.18 11.99 4.54
CA VAL A 50 7.17 12.35 5.54
C VAL A 50 7.34 13.80 6.02
N GLN A 51 6.27 14.36 6.57
CA GLN A 51 6.27 15.63 7.30
C GLN A 51 6.40 15.35 8.79
N VAL A 52 7.44 15.89 9.43
CA VAL A 52 7.72 15.62 10.84
C VAL A 52 7.44 16.85 11.70
N THR A 53 6.64 16.67 12.75
CA THR A 53 6.46 17.67 13.81
C THR A 53 7.06 17.15 15.10
N SER A 54 8.09 17.83 15.61
CA SER A 54 8.65 17.53 16.93
C SER A 54 7.93 18.33 18.02
N PHE A 55 7.60 17.67 19.12
CA PHE A 55 6.87 18.24 20.24
C PHE A 55 7.71 18.41 21.50
N GLY A 56 9.02 18.15 21.42
CA GLY A 56 9.94 18.23 22.55
C GLY A 56 9.81 17.05 23.52
N ILE A 57 10.14 17.28 24.79
CA ILE A 57 10.19 16.24 25.83
C ILE A 57 9.01 16.37 26.78
N ALA A 58 8.35 15.25 27.10
CA ALA A 58 7.40 15.11 28.20
C ALA A 58 8.05 14.31 29.34
N ASP A 59 8.19 14.90 30.51
CA ASP A 59 9.02 14.39 31.61
C ASP A 59 8.29 14.26 32.96
N ASP A 60 6.98 14.53 32.95
CA ASP A 60 6.06 14.38 34.06
C ASP A 60 4.60 14.24 33.58
N ALA A 61 3.66 14.13 34.51
CA ALA A 61 2.24 14.06 34.17
C ALA A 61 1.72 15.35 33.52
N ALA A 62 2.10 16.52 34.04
CA ALA A 62 1.54 17.80 33.61
C ALA A 62 1.90 18.11 32.14
N SER A 63 3.15 17.87 31.77
CA SER A 63 3.65 17.97 30.39
C SER A 63 2.92 17.00 29.46
N ALA A 64 2.68 15.76 29.86
CA ALA A 64 1.93 14.78 29.06
C ALA A 64 0.47 15.19 28.81
N TYR A 65 -0.23 15.67 29.84
CA TYR A 65 -1.59 16.20 29.69
C TYR A 65 -1.64 17.46 28.82
N ALA A 66 -0.63 18.33 28.91
CA ALA A 66 -0.51 19.52 28.07
C ALA A 66 -0.14 19.20 26.60
N LEU A 67 0.56 18.08 26.38
CA LEU A 67 0.99 17.63 25.06
C LEU A 67 -0.14 16.97 24.26
N LEU A 68 -1.00 16.16 24.91
CA LEU A 68 -2.09 15.45 24.25
C LEU A 68 -2.95 16.32 23.30
N PRO A 69 -3.48 17.49 23.69
CA PRO A 69 -4.28 18.31 22.76
C PRO A 69 -3.48 18.81 21.55
N LYS A 70 -2.16 19.02 21.70
CA LYS A 70 -1.29 19.41 20.58
C LYS A 70 -1.09 18.26 19.59
N LEU A 71 -0.88 17.04 20.10
CA LEU A 71 -0.79 15.84 19.27
C LEU A 71 -2.11 15.62 18.49
N LYS A 72 -3.26 15.77 19.14
CA LYS A 72 -4.57 15.66 18.49
C LYS A 72 -4.81 16.72 17.41
N ALA A 73 -4.35 17.95 17.65
CA ALA A 73 -4.56 19.06 16.71
C ALA A 73 -3.66 19.00 15.46
N ALA A 74 -2.60 18.19 15.48
CA ALA A 74 -1.58 18.17 14.43
C ALA A 74 -1.90 17.25 13.23
N ASP A 75 -3.10 16.65 13.17
CA ASP A 75 -3.56 15.77 12.08
C ASP A 75 -2.52 14.69 11.70
N LEU A 76 -2.02 14.00 12.73
CA LEU A 76 -0.94 13.01 12.61
C LEU A 76 -1.48 11.67 12.11
N ASP A 77 -0.64 10.94 11.39
CA ASP A 77 -0.88 9.56 10.92
C ASP A 77 -0.23 8.54 11.86
N LEU A 78 0.88 8.92 12.50
CA LEU A 78 1.65 8.10 13.41
C LEU A 78 2.41 8.99 14.42
N VAL A 79 2.64 8.46 15.61
CA VAL A 79 3.48 9.11 16.63
C VAL A 79 4.64 8.20 17.03
N PHE A 80 5.87 8.73 16.99
CA PHE A 80 7.01 8.14 17.68
C PHE A 80 7.17 8.74 19.07
N CYS A 81 7.26 7.88 20.08
CA CYS A 81 7.61 8.23 21.45
C CYS A 81 9.04 7.75 21.71
N HIS A 82 10.00 8.67 21.69
CA HIS A 82 11.42 8.37 21.87
C HIS A 82 11.75 8.27 23.36
N MET A 83 12.17 7.09 23.79
CA MET A 83 12.55 6.77 25.15
C MET A 83 13.97 7.27 25.41
N LEU A 84 14.14 8.53 25.81
CA LEU A 84 15.47 9.15 25.85
C LEU A 84 16.33 8.65 27.03
N THR A 85 15.67 8.26 28.12
CA THR A 85 16.22 7.72 29.37
C THR A 85 15.07 7.03 30.15
N TYR A 86 15.26 6.69 31.42
CA TYR A 86 14.14 6.29 32.27
C TYR A 86 13.11 7.42 32.38
N ALA A 87 11.84 7.09 32.17
CA ALA A 87 10.70 7.98 32.35
C ALA A 87 9.61 7.24 33.13
N THR A 88 8.86 7.96 33.96
CA THR A 88 7.70 7.37 34.64
C THR A 88 6.53 7.29 33.66
N SER A 89 5.73 6.23 33.72
CA SER A 89 4.52 6.06 32.89
C SER A 89 3.50 7.21 32.99
N ALA A 90 3.61 8.07 34.00
CA ALA A 90 2.85 9.30 34.11
C ALA A 90 3.07 10.27 32.93
N SER A 91 4.25 10.27 32.28
CA SER A 91 4.52 11.09 31.09
C SER A 91 3.95 10.51 29.79
N PHE A 92 3.28 9.35 29.87
CA PHE A 92 2.80 8.59 28.71
C PHE A 92 1.31 8.21 28.82
N GLY A 93 0.83 7.88 30.01
CA GLY A 93 -0.50 7.30 30.22
C GLY A 93 -1.65 8.13 29.66
N ALA A 94 -1.59 9.46 29.80
CA ALA A 94 -2.60 10.36 29.21
C ALA A 94 -2.60 10.30 27.67
N ILE A 95 -1.41 10.18 27.07
CA ILE A 95 -1.19 10.17 25.62
C ILE A 95 -1.72 8.87 25.02
N VAL A 96 -1.26 7.70 25.49
CA VAL A 96 -1.68 6.40 24.93
C VAL A 96 -3.17 6.12 25.11
N ARG A 97 -3.75 6.61 26.22
CA ARG A 97 -5.19 6.51 26.45
C ARG A 97 -5.96 7.40 25.48
N GLY A 98 -5.45 8.60 25.24
CA GLY A 98 -6.17 9.66 24.54
C GLY A 98 -6.02 9.65 23.02
N LEU A 99 -4.98 9.02 22.46
CA LEU A 99 -4.76 8.94 21.03
C LEU A 99 -5.48 7.74 20.39
N ASP A 100 -5.97 7.98 19.18
CA ASP A 100 -6.67 7.01 18.32
C ASP A 100 -5.86 6.66 17.06
N ILE A 101 -4.60 7.10 17.01
CA ILE A 101 -3.63 6.84 15.95
C ILE A 101 -2.50 5.94 16.48
N PRO A 102 -1.77 5.21 15.62
CA PRO A 102 -0.68 4.34 16.07
C PRO A 102 0.43 5.16 16.75
N LEU A 103 0.94 4.60 17.85
CA LEU A 103 2.08 5.10 18.59
C LEU A 103 3.15 4.00 18.65
N VAL A 104 4.38 4.35 18.32
CA VAL A 104 5.55 3.44 18.33
C VAL A 104 6.54 3.95 19.37
N LEU A 105 6.99 3.06 20.27
CA LEU A 105 8.06 3.37 21.21
C LEU A 105 9.40 3.19 20.51
N VAL A 106 10.33 4.11 20.75
CA VAL A 106 11.67 4.08 20.14
C VAL A 106 12.68 4.09 21.26
N ALA A 107 13.44 3.01 21.43
CA ALA A 107 14.48 2.87 22.44
C ALA A 107 15.83 2.67 21.75
N LEU A 108 16.52 3.78 21.46
CA LEU A 108 17.73 3.80 20.65
C LEU A 108 18.88 4.42 21.44
N GLN A 109 19.61 3.57 22.14
CA GLN A 109 20.71 4.02 22.99
C GLN A 109 21.94 4.45 22.15
N PRO A 110 22.70 5.48 22.54
CA PRO A 110 23.86 5.93 21.77
C PRO A 110 24.98 4.88 21.64
N LEU A 111 25.29 4.16 22.72
CA LEU A 111 26.42 3.24 22.77
C LEU A 111 25.99 1.80 22.46
N LYS A 112 26.81 1.07 21.69
CA LYS A 112 26.62 -0.38 21.47
C LYS A 112 26.83 -1.20 22.75
N ALA A 113 27.66 -0.71 23.66
CA ALA A 113 27.87 -1.24 24.99
C ALA A 113 28.45 -0.15 25.90
N LEU A 114 28.16 -0.23 27.20
CA LEU A 114 28.85 0.60 28.19
C LEU A 114 30.28 0.06 28.41
N ASP A 115 31.24 0.96 28.61
CA ASP A 115 32.52 0.58 29.23
C ASP A 115 32.30 0.39 30.73
N TYR A 116 32.05 -0.84 31.14
CA TYR A 116 31.74 -1.16 32.54
C TYR A 116 32.83 -0.76 33.54
N SER A 117 34.09 -0.60 33.11
CA SER A 117 35.18 -0.22 33.99
C SER A 117 35.19 1.29 34.28
N ASN A 118 34.66 2.08 33.36
CA ASN A 118 34.68 3.55 33.43
C ASN A 118 33.28 4.17 33.46
N ALA A 119 32.20 3.36 33.39
CA ALA A 119 30.83 3.84 33.35
C ALA A 119 30.49 4.70 34.57
N SER A 120 29.70 5.74 34.33
CA SER A 120 29.15 6.62 35.36
C SER A 120 27.63 6.60 35.28
N THR A 121 26.96 7.07 36.33
CA THR A 121 25.50 7.22 36.29
C THR A 121 25.06 8.13 35.14
N TYR A 122 25.83 9.18 34.80
CA TYR A 122 25.54 10.01 33.63
C TYR A 122 25.54 9.19 32.33
N MET A 123 26.59 8.39 32.11
CA MET A 123 26.65 7.51 30.93
C MET A 123 25.50 6.51 30.91
N GLN A 124 25.15 5.94 32.06
CA GLN A 124 24.01 5.04 32.19
C GLN A 124 22.71 5.75 31.78
N LEU A 125 22.45 6.94 32.33
CA LEU A 125 21.22 7.69 32.04
C LEU A 125 21.08 8.08 30.56
N CYS A 126 22.18 8.34 29.85
CA CYS A 126 22.15 8.58 28.40
C CYS A 126 21.81 7.32 27.57
N ASN A 127 21.95 6.12 28.14
CA ASN A 127 21.76 4.82 27.49
C ASN A 127 20.62 3.98 28.11
N ASP A 128 19.87 4.52 29.06
CA ASP A 128 18.78 3.82 29.78
C ASP A 128 17.41 3.88 29.03
N ASP A 129 17.44 3.86 27.69
CA ASP A 129 16.26 3.98 26.82
C ASP A 129 15.20 2.91 27.05
N PHE A 130 15.64 1.66 27.24
CA PHE A 130 14.73 0.52 27.32
C PHE A 130 14.06 0.41 28.70
N CYS A 131 14.65 1.00 29.74
CA CYS A 131 14.27 0.77 31.14
C CYS A 131 12.77 0.99 31.41
N ALA A 132 12.19 2.05 30.83
CA ALA A 132 10.79 2.41 31.03
C ALA A 132 9.80 1.70 30.08
N VAL A 133 10.28 1.00 29.04
CA VAL A 133 9.42 0.36 28.02
C VAL A 133 8.46 -0.68 28.62
N PRO A 134 8.88 -1.59 29.53
CA PRO A 134 7.95 -2.52 30.19
C PRO A 134 6.89 -1.82 31.04
N GLU A 135 7.25 -0.70 31.69
CA GLU A 135 6.30 0.10 32.48
C GLU A 135 5.22 0.71 31.58
N PHE A 136 5.63 1.29 30.44
CA PHE A 136 4.74 1.96 29.49
C PHE A 136 3.79 0.96 28.82
N THR A 137 4.33 -0.14 28.30
CA THR A 137 3.54 -1.20 27.66
C THR A 137 2.56 -1.85 28.63
N GLY A 138 2.98 -2.10 29.88
CA GLY A 138 2.10 -2.61 30.93
C GLY A 138 0.95 -1.66 31.27
N VAL A 139 1.19 -0.35 31.30
CA VAL A 139 0.14 0.65 31.51
C VAL A 139 -0.83 0.74 30.32
N ALA A 140 -0.33 0.68 29.08
CA ALA A 140 -1.18 0.66 27.88
C ALA A 140 -2.17 -0.52 27.90
N ILE A 141 -1.68 -1.72 28.23
CA ILE A 141 -2.51 -2.94 28.36
C ILE A 141 -3.58 -2.75 29.45
N ARG A 142 -3.20 -2.22 30.62
CA ARG A 142 -4.14 -1.95 31.72
C ARG A 142 -5.19 -0.89 31.36
N MET A 143 -4.94 -0.08 30.33
CA MET A 143 -5.88 0.90 29.78
C MET A 143 -6.72 0.36 28.61
N GLY A 144 -6.62 -0.94 28.30
CA GLY A 144 -7.39 -1.59 27.23
C GLY A 144 -6.85 -1.33 25.82
N LYS A 145 -5.60 -0.84 25.71
CA LYS A 145 -4.90 -0.69 24.43
C LYS A 145 -3.98 -1.90 24.21
N LYS A 146 -3.65 -2.21 22.95
CA LYS A 146 -2.53 -3.11 22.64
C LYS A 146 -1.23 -2.47 23.14
N PRO A 147 -0.22 -3.27 23.55
CA PRO A 147 1.09 -2.72 23.83
C PRO A 147 1.64 -2.06 22.55
N PRO A 148 2.13 -0.82 22.61
CA PRO A 148 2.79 -0.21 21.47
C PRO A 148 3.96 -1.07 20.95
N PRO A 149 4.15 -1.16 19.64
CA PRO A 149 5.36 -1.73 19.05
C PRO A 149 6.59 -0.92 19.48
N VAL A 150 7.75 -1.59 19.49
CA VAL A 150 9.01 -1.04 20.00
C VAL A 150 10.09 -1.21 18.95
N ILE A 151 10.71 -0.10 18.54
CA ILE A 151 11.98 -0.12 17.81
C ILE A 151 13.11 -0.13 18.85
N LEU A 152 13.97 -1.13 18.79
CA LEU A 152 15.05 -1.34 19.76
C LEU A 152 16.40 -1.48 19.03
N GLY A 153 17.41 -0.73 19.46
CA GLY A 153 18.72 -0.74 18.82
C GLY A 153 19.63 0.38 19.29
N THR A 154 20.58 0.77 18.44
CA THR A 154 21.44 1.93 18.68
C THR A 154 21.02 3.17 17.91
N LEU A 155 21.32 4.35 18.48
CA LEU A 155 20.99 5.64 17.85
C LEU A 155 21.65 5.79 16.49
N GLU A 156 22.92 5.39 16.41
CA GLU A 156 23.74 5.43 15.20
C GLU A 156 24.19 4.02 14.79
N ASP A 157 24.54 3.85 13.51
CA ASP A 157 25.12 2.62 12.95
C ASP A 157 24.36 1.33 13.25
N ASP A 158 23.03 1.38 13.12
CA ASP A 158 22.12 0.24 13.31
C ASP A 158 21.19 0.04 12.09
N PRO A 159 21.57 -0.84 11.15
CA PRO A 159 20.72 -1.15 9.99
C PRO A 159 19.38 -1.81 10.33
N ALA A 160 19.27 -2.48 11.48
CA ALA A 160 18.02 -3.13 11.90
C ALA A 160 17.01 -2.08 12.35
N ALA A 161 17.43 -1.16 13.22
CA ALA A 161 16.61 -0.02 13.62
C ALA A 161 16.22 0.86 12.43
N GLU A 162 17.14 1.11 11.49
CA GLU A 162 16.86 1.88 10.28
C GLU A 162 15.75 1.23 9.42
N LYS A 163 15.78 -0.10 9.29
CA LYS A 163 14.74 -0.85 8.57
C LYS A 163 13.38 -0.69 9.23
N GLU A 164 13.31 -0.76 10.56
CA GLU A 164 12.06 -0.58 11.31
C GLU A 164 11.53 0.85 11.23
N ILE A 165 12.39 1.87 11.33
CA ILE A 165 12.00 3.28 11.17
C ILE A 165 11.41 3.50 9.77
N SER A 166 12.09 3.01 8.73
CA SER A 166 11.60 3.07 7.35
C SER A 166 10.26 2.35 7.19
N GLN A 167 10.10 1.16 7.78
CA GLN A 167 8.83 0.42 7.76
C GLN A 167 7.69 1.23 8.37
N TRP A 168 7.88 1.81 9.56
CA TRP A 168 6.86 2.61 10.23
C TRP A 168 6.54 3.90 9.48
N CYS A 169 7.53 4.54 8.85
CA CYS A 169 7.29 5.67 7.94
C CYS A 169 6.42 5.26 6.74
N ASN A 170 6.68 4.10 6.13
CA ASN A 170 5.87 3.60 5.01
C ASN A 170 4.44 3.23 5.46
N ILE A 171 4.27 2.61 6.63
CA ILE A 171 2.95 2.35 7.23
C ILE A 171 2.18 3.67 7.42
N ALA A 172 2.83 4.71 7.92
CA ALA A 172 2.21 6.03 8.07
C ALA A 172 1.72 6.59 6.73
N MET A 173 2.46 6.41 5.64
CA MET A 173 2.03 6.84 4.28
C MET A 173 0.81 6.07 3.77
N VAL A 174 0.70 4.78 4.11
CA VAL A 174 -0.50 3.98 3.79
C VAL A 174 -1.71 4.54 4.54
N LEU A 175 -1.58 4.71 5.86
CA LEU A 175 -2.67 5.20 6.71
C LEU A 175 -3.11 6.61 6.32
N HIS A 176 -2.16 7.48 5.93
CA HIS A 176 -2.42 8.83 5.47
C HIS A 176 -3.38 8.85 4.28
N ASP A 177 -3.07 8.07 3.25
CA ASP A 177 -3.87 8.06 2.03
C ASP A 177 -5.15 7.23 2.19
N LEU A 178 -5.15 6.10 2.90
CA LEU A 178 -6.36 5.31 3.14
C LEU A 178 -7.49 6.14 3.75
N LYS A 179 -7.21 6.89 4.83
CA LYS A 179 -8.23 7.67 5.54
C LYS A 179 -8.70 8.92 4.79
N ARG A 180 -8.13 9.21 3.62
CA ARG A 180 -8.41 10.39 2.79
C ARG A 180 -8.84 10.03 1.38
N ALA A 181 -8.65 8.78 0.98
CA ALA A 181 -8.83 8.35 -0.39
C ALA A 181 -10.26 8.57 -0.86
N ARG A 182 -10.39 9.12 -2.05
CA ARG A 182 -11.64 9.25 -2.78
C ARG A 182 -11.66 8.21 -3.89
N ILE A 183 -12.35 7.09 -3.66
CA ILE A 183 -12.41 5.99 -4.61
C ILE A 183 -13.64 6.16 -5.48
N GLY A 184 -13.45 6.44 -6.76
CA GLY A 184 -14.54 6.46 -7.73
C GLY A 184 -15.15 5.09 -7.89
N HIS A 185 -16.46 5.04 -8.08
CA HIS A 185 -17.19 3.82 -8.36
C HIS A 185 -18.33 4.10 -9.32
N PHE A 186 -18.35 3.41 -10.46
CA PHE A 186 -19.48 3.44 -11.39
C PHE A 186 -19.88 2.04 -11.84
N GLY A 187 -21.19 1.89 -12.03
CA GLY A 187 -21.84 0.63 -12.39
C GLY A 187 -21.95 -0.35 -11.22
N HIS A 188 -21.70 -1.63 -11.45
CA HIS A 188 -21.98 -2.69 -10.47
C HIS A 188 -21.10 -3.93 -10.67
N PRO A 189 -20.93 -4.84 -9.70
CA PRO A 189 -20.29 -6.13 -9.95
C PRO A 189 -20.98 -6.91 -11.06
N ILE A 190 -20.21 -7.73 -11.79
CA ILE A 190 -20.75 -8.63 -12.80
C ILE A 190 -21.84 -9.50 -12.16
N GLU A 191 -22.96 -9.70 -12.87
CA GLU A 191 -24.03 -10.58 -12.41
C GLU A 191 -23.42 -11.94 -12.02
N HIS A 192 -23.74 -12.44 -10.83
CA HIS A 192 -23.21 -13.67 -10.21
C HIS A 192 -21.87 -13.60 -9.46
N MET A 193 -21.14 -12.48 -9.48
CA MET A 193 -19.92 -12.31 -8.67
C MET A 193 -20.22 -11.83 -7.25
N LEU A 194 -20.65 -12.76 -6.39
CA LEU A 194 -21.03 -12.45 -5.01
C LEU A 194 -19.84 -12.06 -4.12
N ASP A 195 -18.63 -12.52 -4.42
CA ASP A 195 -17.44 -12.17 -3.66
C ASP A 195 -16.97 -10.73 -3.91
N MET A 196 -17.41 -10.09 -5.00
CA MET A 196 -17.11 -8.70 -5.34
C MET A 196 -18.01 -7.67 -4.62
N GLN A 197 -19.16 -8.11 -4.13
CA GLN A 197 -20.12 -7.25 -3.42
C GLN A 197 -19.46 -6.58 -2.20
N THR A 198 -19.74 -5.30 -2.02
CA THR A 198 -19.12 -4.49 -0.95
C THR A 198 -20.07 -3.38 -0.49
N ASP A 199 -20.23 -3.23 0.82
CA ASP A 199 -20.92 -2.07 1.40
C ASP A 199 -19.95 -0.87 1.46
N HIS A 200 -20.32 0.22 0.79
CA HIS A 200 -19.53 1.45 0.77
C HIS A 200 -19.39 2.05 2.18
N THR A 201 -20.42 1.92 3.02
CA THR A 201 -20.37 2.40 4.42
C THR A 201 -19.35 1.62 5.23
N ALA A 202 -19.27 0.29 5.02
CA ALA A 202 -18.28 -0.55 5.67
C ALA A 202 -16.85 -0.12 5.29
N LEU A 203 -16.59 0.21 4.02
CA LEU A 203 -15.28 0.72 3.58
C LEU A 203 -14.89 2.00 4.33
N THR A 204 -15.81 2.97 4.42
CA THR A 204 -15.57 4.19 5.18
C THR A 204 -15.33 3.89 6.66
N ALA A 205 -16.08 2.99 7.27
CA ALA A 205 -15.93 2.63 8.68
C ALA A 205 -14.59 1.94 8.98
N ALA A 206 -14.09 1.10 8.06
CA ALA A 206 -12.87 0.31 8.25
C ALA A 206 -11.59 1.05 7.84
N PHE A 207 -11.63 1.80 6.74
CA PHE A 207 -10.45 2.41 6.12
C PHE A 207 -10.45 3.94 6.16
N GLY A 208 -11.59 4.56 6.45
CA GLY A 208 -11.75 6.02 6.42
C GLY A 208 -11.90 6.63 5.02
N CYS A 209 -11.83 5.82 3.96
CA CYS A 209 -11.98 6.30 2.59
C CYS A 209 -13.44 6.67 2.26
N HIS A 210 -13.63 7.45 1.21
CA HIS A 210 -14.94 7.82 0.70
C HIS A 210 -15.13 7.23 -0.70
N VAL A 211 -16.22 6.48 -0.89
CA VAL A 211 -16.63 6.01 -2.21
C VAL A 211 -17.43 7.10 -2.91
N VAL A 212 -16.86 7.65 -3.99
CA VAL A 212 -17.51 8.64 -4.85
C VAL A 212 -18.30 7.89 -5.90
N GLN A 213 -19.62 7.93 -5.81
CA GLN A 213 -20.50 7.38 -6.85
C GLN A 213 -20.40 8.28 -8.08
N THR A 214 -19.91 7.71 -9.17
CA THR A 214 -19.80 8.36 -10.48
C THR A 214 -20.59 7.56 -11.50
N GLU A 215 -20.79 8.13 -12.69
CA GLU A 215 -21.57 7.50 -13.76
C GLU A 215 -20.72 7.29 -15.02
N ALA A 216 -20.97 6.20 -15.75
CA ALA A 216 -20.27 5.94 -17.01
C ALA A 216 -20.55 7.05 -18.06
N ASP A 217 -21.75 7.63 -18.05
CA ASP A 217 -22.12 8.78 -18.90
C ASP A 217 -21.30 10.04 -18.61
N GLU A 218 -20.79 10.21 -17.40
CA GLU A 218 -19.89 11.32 -17.07
C GLU A 218 -18.52 11.14 -17.74
N LEU A 219 -18.02 9.90 -17.81
CA LEU A 219 -16.80 9.58 -18.57
C LEU A 219 -17.03 9.79 -20.08
N LEU A 220 -18.16 9.34 -20.63
CA LEU A 220 -18.51 9.53 -22.04
C LEU A 220 -18.61 11.02 -22.40
N LYS A 221 -19.22 11.82 -21.52
CA LYS A 221 -19.27 13.28 -21.67
C LYS A 221 -17.87 13.90 -21.76
N LEU A 222 -16.92 13.42 -20.96
CA LEU A 222 -15.54 13.92 -20.99
C LEU A 222 -14.78 13.45 -22.22
N GLU A 223 -15.05 12.23 -22.72
CA GLU A 223 -14.47 11.74 -23.97
C GLU A 223 -14.78 12.68 -25.15
N HIS A 224 -16.00 13.22 -25.22
CA HIS A 224 -16.39 14.20 -26.26
C HIS A 224 -15.58 15.51 -26.22
N THR A 225 -14.85 15.79 -25.12
CA THR A 225 -14.01 16.98 -24.97
C THR A 225 -12.54 16.70 -25.31
N VAL A 226 -12.18 15.47 -25.65
CA VAL A 226 -10.82 15.07 -25.99
C VAL A 226 -10.44 15.64 -27.36
N THR A 227 -9.29 16.29 -27.42
CA THR A 227 -8.77 16.92 -28.64
C THR A 227 -7.78 16.02 -29.37
N GLU A 228 -7.63 16.22 -30.69
CA GLU A 228 -6.64 15.49 -31.49
C GLU A 228 -5.19 15.71 -31.00
N GLY A 229 -4.90 16.89 -30.43
CA GLY A 229 -3.60 17.18 -29.81
C GLY A 229 -3.32 16.26 -28.61
N GLU A 230 -4.26 16.16 -27.68
CA GLU A 230 -4.15 15.28 -26.51
C GLU A 230 -4.04 13.80 -26.92
N ILE A 231 -4.80 13.38 -27.94
CA ILE A 231 -4.72 12.01 -28.48
C ILE A 231 -3.30 11.75 -29.02
N LYS A 232 -2.75 12.66 -29.83
CA LYS A 232 -1.41 12.51 -30.42
C LYS A 232 -0.32 12.43 -29.34
N GLU A 233 -0.41 13.26 -28.31
CA GLU A 233 0.53 13.21 -27.18
C GLU A 233 0.41 11.88 -26.43
N LYS A 234 -0.82 11.43 -26.15
CA LYS A 234 -1.07 10.16 -25.47
C LYS A 234 -0.59 8.96 -26.28
N LYS A 235 -0.76 8.96 -27.61
CA LYS A 235 -0.19 7.91 -28.48
C LYS A 235 1.32 7.83 -28.37
N THR A 236 2.01 8.97 -28.40
CA THR A 236 3.47 9.03 -28.20
C THR A 236 3.84 8.41 -26.84
N GLN A 237 3.15 8.81 -25.78
CA GLN A 237 3.36 8.25 -24.43
C GLN A 237 3.17 6.71 -24.40
N ILE A 238 2.13 6.19 -25.06
CA ILE A 238 1.86 4.75 -25.15
C ILE A 238 3.00 4.05 -25.90
N LEU A 239 3.38 4.53 -27.09
CA LEU A 239 4.42 3.88 -27.90
C LEU A 239 5.82 3.96 -27.26
N ASP A 240 6.08 5.01 -26.47
CA ASP A 240 7.33 5.11 -25.70
C ASP A 240 7.38 4.05 -24.58
N LEU A 241 6.23 3.75 -23.96
CA LEU A 241 6.15 2.83 -22.83
C LEU A 241 6.04 1.35 -23.25
N PHE A 242 5.37 1.04 -24.36
CA PHE A 242 5.08 -0.32 -24.80
C PHE A 242 5.88 -0.76 -26.03
N GLU A 243 6.07 -2.07 -26.20
CA GLU A 243 6.46 -2.69 -27.48
C GLU A 243 5.22 -3.20 -28.21
N THR A 244 5.24 -3.20 -29.55
CA THR A 244 4.12 -3.64 -30.39
C THR A 244 4.53 -4.75 -31.37
N PRO A 245 4.97 -5.91 -30.85
CA PRO A 245 5.47 -7.00 -31.67
C PRO A 245 4.37 -7.66 -32.50
N ASP A 246 4.78 -8.37 -33.54
CA ASP A 246 3.89 -9.23 -34.32
C ASP A 246 3.30 -10.36 -33.44
N PRO A 247 2.08 -10.86 -33.74
CA PRO A 247 1.44 -11.91 -32.95
C PRO A 247 2.21 -13.23 -33.03
N LYS A 248 2.06 -14.06 -32.00
CA LYS A 248 2.75 -15.36 -31.88
C LYS A 248 1.76 -16.51 -32.05
N SER A 249 1.53 -17.28 -30.98
CA SER A 249 0.77 -18.52 -31.03
C SER A 249 -0.73 -18.35 -30.75
N ASP A 250 -1.16 -17.21 -30.20
CA ASP A 250 -2.56 -16.96 -29.88
C ASP A 250 -3.31 -16.38 -31.11
N PRO A 251 -4.31 -17.08 -31.66
CA PRO A 251 -5.05 -16.65 -32.84
C PRO A 251 -5.93 -15.41 -32.60
N ILE A 252 -6.12 -14.99 -31.35
CA ILE A 252 -6.89 -13.79 -31.00
C ILE A 252 -6.02 -12.52 -31.08
N THR A 253 -4.70 -12.67 -31.00
CA THR A 253 -3.75 -11.56 -30.97
C THR A 253 -3.37 -11.07 -32.36
N GLU A 254 -3.29 -9.75 -32.51
CA GLU A 254 -2.83 -9.06 -33.71
C GLU A 254 -1.79 -8.00 -33.33
N LYS A 255 -1.00 -7.55 -34.32
CA LYS A 255 -0.14 -6.38 -34.14
C LYS A 255 -1.03 -5.17 -33.85
N LEU A 256 -0.61 -4.31 -32.93
CA LEU A 256 -1.36 -3.09 -32.59
C LEU A 256 -1.74 -2.32 -33.85
N THR A 257 -3.04 -2.15 -34.07
CA THR A 257 -3.57 -1.37 -35.18
C THR A 257 -3.60 0.12 -34.86
N GLU A 258 -3.53 0.96 -35.90
CA GLU A 258 -3.63 2.42 -35.73
C GLU A 258 -4.98 2.84 -35.13
N ASN A 259 -6.05 2.10 -35.46
CA ASN A 259 -7.38 2.36 -34.92
C ASN A 259 -7.45 2.05 -33.42
N ASP A 260 -6.95 0.90 -32.98
CA ASP A 260 -6.97 0.54 -31.57
C ASP A 260 -6.08 1.46 -30.74
N LEU A 261 -4.94 1.91 -31.32
CA LEU A 261 -4.11 2.93 -30.69
C LEU A 261 -4.83 4.30 -30.59
N GLN A 262 -5.59 4.71 -31.60
CA GLN A 262 -6.42 5.93 -31.55
C GLN A 262 -7.47 5.83 -30.45
N VAL A 263 -8.22 4.73 -30.38
CA VAL A 263 -9.26 4.53 -29.36
C VAL A 263 -8.64 4.47 -27.97
N ALA A 264 -7.60 3.67 -27.76
CA ALA A 264 -6.92 3.56 -26.47
C ALA A 264 -6.37 4.90 -25.98
N ALA A 265 -5.79 5.71 -26.87
CA ALA A 265 -5.30 7.04 -26.53
C ALA A 265 -6.43 8.00 -26.16
N ARG A 266 -7.53 8.02 -26.94
CA ARG A 266 -8.70 8.87 -26.66
C ARG A 266 -9.33 8.54 -25.31
N VAL A 267 -9.54 7.25 -25.05
CA VAL A 267 -10.11 6.75 -23.79
C VAL A 267 -9.18 7.02 -22.60
N ALA A 268 -7.87 6.85 -22.76
CA ALA A 268 -6.91 7.17 -21.70
C ALA A 268 -6.91 8.66 -21.32
N VAL A 269 -7.07 9.57 -22.30
CA VAL A 269 -7.21 11.01 -22.02
C VAL A 269 -8.56 11.30 -21.32
N ALA A 270 -9.64 10.66 -21.74
CA ALA A 270 -10.94 10.80 -21.08
C ALA A 270 -10.86 10.38 -19.60
N LEU A 271 -10.18 9.26 -19.31
CA LEU A 271 -9.91 8.79 -17.95
C LEU A 271 -9.07 9.79 -17.14
N ASP A 272 -8.00 10.35 -17.71
CA ASP A 272 -7.20 11.40 -17.06
C ASP A 272 -8.08 12.59 -16.66
N LYS A 273 -8.93 13.08 -17.58
CA LYS A 273 -9.88 14.16 -17.29
C LYS A 273 -10.90 13.78 -16.22
N PHE A 274 -11.38 12.54 -16.23
CA PHE A 274 -12.39 12.05 -15.30
C PHE A 274 -11.86 12.03 -13.87
N ILE A 275 -10.70 11.42 -13.64
CA ILE A 275 -10.13 11.33 -12.29
C ILE A 275 -9.77 12.70 -11.73
N ASP A 276 -9.36 13.65 -12.58
CA ASP A 276 -9.07 15.03 -12.18
C ASP A 276 -10.35 15.81 -11.89
N THR A 277 -11.42 15.62 -12.68
CA THR A 277 -12.71 16.29 -12.48
C THR A 277 -13.34 15.93 -11.13
N TYR A 278 -13.25 14.66 -10.72
CA TYR A 278 -13.85 14.16 -9.49
C TYR A 278 -12.88 14.10 -8.29
N ASN A 279 -11.62 14.52 -8.48
CA ASN A 279 -10.54 14.45 -7.50
C ASN A 279 -10.45 13.06 -6.88
N LEU A 280 -10.22 12.04 -7.71
CA LEU A 280 -10.16 10.65 -7.28
C LEU A 280 -8.73 10.26 -6.89
N ASP A 281 -8.62 9.25 -6.01
CA ASP A 281 -7.38 8.56 -5.65
C ASP A 281 -7.37 7.09 -6.12
N GLY A 282 -8.49 6.58 -6.60
CA GLY A 282 -8.64 5.25 -7.19
C GLY A 282 -10.00 5.13 -7.91
N LEU A 283 -10.20 4.07 -8.70
CA LEU A 283 -11.46 3.83 -9.41
C LEU A 283 -11.72 2.32 -9.54
N ALA A 284 -12.84 1.86 -9.00
CA ALA A 284 -13.39 0.53 -9.29
C ALA A 284 -14.57 0.68 -10.23
N TYR A 285 -14.68 -0.17 -11.25
CA TYR A 285 -15.73 0.00 -12.24
C TYR A 285 -16.14 -1.31 -12.90
N TYR A 286 -17.41 -1.37 -13.29
CA TYR A 286 -17.87 -2.26 -14.34
C TYR A 286 -19.18 -1.71 -14.88
N TYR A 287 -19.24 -1.53 -16.19
CA TYR A 287 -20.46 -1.10 -16.85
C TYR A 287 -20.59 -1.88 -18.16
N GLU A 288 -21.77 -2.45 -18.37
CA GLU A 288 -21.98 -3.27 -19.54
C GLU A 288 -22.08 -2.40 -20.81
N GLY A 289 -22.98 -1.42 -20.83
CA GLY A 289 -23.23 -0.56 -22.00
C GLY A 289 -24.04 -1.26 -23.09
N GLN A 290 -24.84 -0.48 -23.82
CA GLN A 290 -25.66 -1.02 -24.92
C GLN A 290 -24.78 -1.54 -26.06
N GLU A 291 -25.09 -2.73 -26.58
CA GLU A 291 -24.37 -3.31 -27.73
C GLU A 291 -24.28 -2.31 -28.91
N GLY A 292 -23.07 -2.14 -29.47
CA GLY A 292 -22.80 -1.23 -30.57
C GLY A 292 -22.84 0.27 -30.23
N SER A 293 -23.06 0.65 -28.97
CA SER A 293 -23.07 2.06 -28.56
C SER A 293 -21.67 2.64 -28.34
N PRO A 294 -21.49 3.98 -28.47
CA PRO A 294 -20.25 4.64 -28.06
C PRO A 294 -19.87 4.36 -26.60
N MET A 295 -20.87 4.23 -25.73
CA MET A 295 -20.67 3.86 -24.34
C MET A 295 -20.01 2.48 -24.19
N ARG A 296 -20.48 1.46 -24.93
CA ARG A 296 -19.87 0.13 -24.93
C ARG A 296 -18.44 0.17 -25.46
N GLU A 297 -18.17 0.93 -26.53
CA GLU A 297 -16.80 1.12 -27.04
C GLU A 297 -15.88 1.71 -25.96
N LEU A 298 -16.32 2.79 -25.30
CA LEU A 298 -15.57 3.47 -24.24
C LEU A 298 -15.24 2.54 -23.07
N VAL A 299 -16.24 1.92 -22.44
CA VAL A 299 -16.04 1.14 -21.20
C VAL A 299 -15.29 -0.17 -21.42
N THR A 300 -15.25 -0.68 -22.66
CA THR A 300 -14.48 -1.88 -23.01
C THR A 300 -13.02 -1.57 -23.38
N ASN A 301 -12.69 -0.31 -23.67
CA ASN A 301 -11.34 0.13 -24.08
C ASN A 301 -10.53 0.85 -22.98
N LEU A 302 -10.88 0.65 -21.71
CA LEU A 302 -10.22 1.30 -20.57
C LEU A 302 -8.83 0.72 -20.23
N ILE A 303 -8.50 -0.49 -20.71
CA ILE A 303 -7.34 -1.30 -20.29
C ILE A 303 -6.01 -0.53 -20.31
N VAL A 304 -5.71 0.19 -21.40
CA VAL A 304 -4.45 0.93 -21.55
C VAL A 304 -4.40 2.12 -20.60
N GLY A 305 -5.45 2.93 -20.56
CA GLY A 305 -5.55 4.07 -19.66
C GLY A 305 -5.43 3.63 -18.20
N ASN A 306 -6.10 2.55 -17.83
CA ASN A 306 -6.03 2.01 -16.49
C ASN A 306 -4.61 1.57 -16.12
N SER A 307 -3.89 0.89 -17.02
CA SER A 307 -2.53 0.43 -16.74
C SER A 307 -1.54 1.60 -16.61
N LEU A 308 -1.72 2.66 -17.38
CA LEU A 308 -0.95 3.91 -17.22
C LEU A 308 -1.22 4.57 -15.86
N LEU A 309 -2.50 4.61 -15.44
CA LEU A 309 -2.91 5.18 -14.16
C LEU A 309 -2.42 4.34 -12.97
N THR A 310 -2.58 3.02 -13.01
CA THR A 310 -2.05 2.10 -12.00
C THR A 310 -0.55 2.26 -11.86
N ALA A 311 0.20 2.35 -12.96
CA ALA A 311 1.64 2.62 -12.92
C ALA A 311 2.00 3.99 -12.34
N ALA A 312 1.09 4.98 -12.43
CA ALA A 312 1.23 6.29 -11.83
C ALA A 312 0.73 6.34 -10.36
N GLY A 313 0.53 5.18 -9.72
CA GLY A 313 0.09 5.06 -8.33
C GLY A 313 -1.37 5.44 -8.12
N PHE A 314 -2.22 5.23 -9.12
CA PHE A 314 -3.68 5.38 -9.03
C PHE A 314 -4.33 4.00 -9.22
N PRO A 315 -4.80 3.34 -8.15
CA PRO A 315 -5.46 2.05 -8.24
C PRO A 315 -6.67 2.07 -9.18
N MET A 316 -6.63 1.23 -10.20
CA MET A 316 -7.75 0.97 -11.10
C MET A 316 -8.18 -0.48 -10.88
N CYS A 317 -9.47 -0.75 -10.77
CA CYS A 317 -9.96 -2.11 -10.56
C CYS A 317 -11.16 -2.39 -11.45
N GLY A 318 -11.07 -3.44 -12.26
CA GLY A 318 -12.20 -3.92 -13.05
C GLY A 318 -13.26 -4.58 -12.18
N GLU A 319 -14.35 -5.00 -12.83
CA GLU A 319 -15.39 -5.87 -12.24
C GLU A 319 -16.04 -5.29 -10.98
N SER A 320 -15.96 -3.95 -10.83
CA SER A 320 -16.47 -3.21 -9.68
C SER A 320 -15.85 -3.67 -8.34
N ASP A 321 -14.63 -4.19 -8.34
CA ASP A 321 -14.00 -4.70 -7.13
C ASP A 321 -13.34 -3.59 -6.28
N LEU A 322 -14.14 -3.01 -5.39
CA LEU A 322 -13.67 -2.01 -4.43
C LEU A 322 -12.69 -2.59 -3.41
N LYS A 323 -12.80 -3.88 -3.05
CA LYS A 323 -11.94 -4.49 -2.03
C LYS A 323 -10.52 -4.64 -2.58
N THR A 324 -10.38 -5.11 -3.81
CA THR A 324 -9.06 -5.18 -4.45
C THR A 324 -8.52 -3.79 -4.80
N CYS A 325 -9.37 -2.82 -5.14
CA CYS A 325 -8.94 -1.43 -5.32
C CYS A 325 -8.26 -0.86 -4.05
N ILE A 326 -8.80 -1.15 -2.86
CA ILE A 326 -8.17 -0.80 -1.58
C ILE A 326 -6.87 -1.58 -1.36
N ALA A 327 -6.84 -2.87 -1.66
CA ALA A 327 -5.62 -3.68 -1.57
C ALA A 327 -4.49 -3.10 -2.44
N MET A 328 -4.82 -2.70 -3.67
CA MET A 328 -3.89 -2.06 -4.60
C MET A 328 -3.38 -0.73 -4.05
N LEU A 329 -4.26 0.10 -3.46
CA LEU A 329 -3.86 1.35 -2.80
C LEU A 329 -2.83 1.10 -1.70
N ILE A 330 -3.08 0.12 -0.82
CA ILE A 330 -2.16 -0.23 0.27
C ILE A 330 -0.78 -0.58 -0.27
N MET A 331 -0.71 -1.49 -1.24
CA MET A 331 0.57 -1.94 -1.81
C MET A 331 1.29 -0.84 -2.59
N ASP A 332 0.55 0.03 -3.27
CA ASP A 332 1.11 1.15 -4.00
C ASP A 332 1.73 2.22 -3.07
N ARG A 333 1.12 2.47 -1.91
CA ARG A 333 1.67 3.37 -0.89
C ARG A 333 2.89 2.79 -0.17
N LEU A 334 2.99 1.46 -0.07
CA LEU A 334 4.22 0.78 0.34
C LEU A 334 5.33 0.84 -0.75
N ASP A 335 5.03 1.35 -1.95
CA ASP A 335 5.92 1.43 -3.13
C ASP A 335 6.44 0.07 -3.59
N ILE A 336 5.58 -0.95 -3.44
CA ILE A 336 5.84 -2.32 -3.87
C ILE A 336 5.01 -2.72 -5.09
N GLY A 337 4.26 -1.79 -5.69
CA GLY A 337 3.37 -2.05 -6.82
C GLY A 337 1.92 -2.07 -6.38
N GLY A 338 1.20 -3.18 -6.53
CA GLY A 338 -0.25 -3.23 -6.39
C GLY A 338 -0.93 -3.35 -7.75
N SER A 339 -0.50 -4.35 -8.52
CA SER A 339 -1.19 -4.77 -9.75
C SER A 339 -2.44 -5.54 -9.40
N PHE A 340 -3.51 -5.34 -10.18
CA PHE A 340 -4.67 -6.22 -10.16
C PHE A 340 -4.28 -7.59 -10.72
N ALA A 341 -4.62 -8.65 -10.00
CA ALA A 341 -4.29 -10.02 -10.35
C ALA A 341 -5.31 -11.02 -9.80
N GLU A 342 -5.32 -12.20 -10.42
CA GLU A 342 -6.00 -13.41 -10.02
C GLU A 342 -5.10 -14.62 -10.32
N PHE A 343 -5.58 -15.82 -9.94
CA PHE A 343 -4.93 -17.07 -10.32
C PHE A 343 -5.47 -17.60 -11.65
N HIS A 344 -4.56 -17.82 -12.58
CA HIS A 344 -4.75 -18.48 -13.87
C HIS A 344 -4.30 -19.96 -13.80
N PRO A 345 -4.34 -20.74 -14.89
CA PRO A 345 -4.08 -22.18 -14.84
C PRO A 345 -2.80 -22.59 -14.10
N ILE A 346 -2.89 -23.74 -13.45
CA ILE A 346 -1.81 -24.33 -12.66
C ILE A 346 -0.96 -25.21 -13.55
N ASP A 347 0.35 -25.05 -13.51
CA ASP A 347 1.30 -25.98 -14.10
C ASP A 347 1.74 -27.00 -13.04
N PHE A 348 1.22 -28.22 -13.13
CA PHE A 348 1.57 -29.30 -12.21
C PHE A 348 2.90 -30.00 -12.54
N ASN A 349 3.49 -29.76 -13.72
CA ASN A 349 4.77 -30.35 -14.09
C ASN A 349 5.92 -29.59 -13.42
N GLU A 350 5.84 -28.26 -13.43
CA GLU A 350 6.86 -27.39 -12.84
C GLU A 350 6.44 -26.80 -11.48
N GLY A 351 5.19 -27.01 -11.06
CA GLY A 351 4.74 -26.71 -9.69
C GLY A 351 4.50 -25.23 -9.41
N PHE A 352 4.05 -24.46 -10.40
CA PHE A 352 3.70 -23.03 -10.26
C PHE A 352 2.25 -22.77 -10.69
N VAL A 353 1.70 -21.62 -10.30
CA VAL A 353 0.42 -21.11 -10.78
C VAL A 353 0.65 -19.83 -11.58
N LEU A 354 -0.04 -19.65 -12.70
CA LEU A 354 0.00 -18.37 -13.41
C LEU A 354 -0.74 -17.32 -12.58
N VAL A 355 -0.15 -16.14 -12.44
CA VAL A 355 -0.72 -15.02 -11.69
C VAL A 355 -0.80 -13.82 -12.62
N GLY A 356 -1.98 -13.24 -12.77
CA GLY A 356 -2.22 -12.30 -13.85
C GLY A 356 -3.64 -11.77 -13.89
N HIS A 357 -3.96 -10.93 -14.86
CA HIS A 357 -5.32 -10.53 -15.24
C HIS A 357 -5.24 -9.91 -16.66
N ASP A 358 -6.37 -9.55 -17.25
CA ASP A 358 -6.46 -8.78 -18.50
C ASP A 358 -6.18 -7.26 -18.34
N GLY A 359 -5.90 -6.82 -17.12
CA GLY A 359 -5.72 -5.43 -16.74
C GLY A 359 -6.63 -5.01 -15.58
N PRO A 360 -6.24 -4.01 -14.80
CA PRO A 360 -5.11 -3.12 -15.03
C PRO A 360 -3.92 -3.36 -14.13
N HIS A 361 -2.75 -2.92 -14.56
CA HIS A 361 -1.52 -3.37 -13.93
C HIS A 361 -0.46 -2.30 -13.70
N HIS A 362 0.37 -2.54 -12.69
CA HIS A 362 1.38 -1.61 -12.25
C HIS A 362 2.68 -1.78 -13.05
N ILE A 363 2.78 -1.12 -14.21
CA ILE A 363 3.89 -1.28 -15.17
C ILE A 363 5.28 -1.03 -14.55
N ASN A 364 5.39 -0.20 -13.50
CA ASN A 364 6.67 0.06 -12.84
C ASN A 364 7.29 -1.16 -12.12
N ILE A 365 6.53 -2.24 -11.92
CA ILE A 365 7.03 -3.52 -11.38
C ILE A 365 7.17 -4.61 -12.44
N ALA A 366 7.06 -4.24 -13.73
CA ALA A 366 7.25 -5.16 -14.84
C ALA A 366 8.72 -5.59 -15.01
N GLU A 367 8.92 -6.82 -15.45
CA GLU A 367 10.15 -7.32 -16.05
C GLU A 367 10.21 -6.83 -17.50
N GLY A 368 11.25 -6.09 -17.85
CA GLY A 368 11.42 -5.57 -19.21
C GLY A 368 10.40 -4.49 -19.62
N LYS A 369 10.26 -4.28 -20.93
CA LYS A 369 9.29 -3.34 -21.51
C LYS A 369 7.95 -4.09 -21.72
N PRO A 370 6.82 -3.55 -21.24
CA PRO A 370 5.52 -4.19 -21.45
C PRO A 370 5.13 -4.19 -22.94
N ILE A 371 4.26 -5.11 -23.31
CA ILE A 371 3.80 -5.33 -24.68
C ILE A 371 2.35 -4.85 -24.84
N LEU A 372 2.04 -4.23 -25.98
CA LEU A 372 0.70 -3.86 -26.38
C LEU A 372 0.31 -4.57 -27.68
N ARG A 373 -0.82 -5.28 -27.67
CA ARG A 373 -1.36 -6.05 -28.80
C ARG A 373 -2.80 -5.65 -29.07
N SER A 374 -3.25 -5.80 -30.31
CA SER A 374 -4.68 -5.77 -30.62
C SER A 374 -5.29 -7.15 -30.35
N LEU A 375 -6.49 -7.17 -29.75
CA LEU A 375 -7.24 -8.38 -29.45
C LEU A 375 -8.55 -8.37 -30.23
N SER A 376 -8.75 -9.40 -31.05
CA SER A 376 -9.98 -9.59 -31.84
C SER A 376 -11.21 -9.95 -30.99
N LYS A 377 -11.00 -10.27 -29.70
CA LYS A 377 -12.04 -10.40 -28.67
C LYS A 377 -11.39 -10.29 -27.29
N TYR A 378 -12.08 -9.68 -26.33
CA TYR A 378 -11.70 -9.76 -24.92
C TYR A 378 -12.18 -11.07 -24.29
N HIS A 379 -11.46 -11.56 -23.28
CA HIS A 379 -11.85 -12.74 -22.52
C HIS A 379 -12.86 -12.35 -21.44
N GLY A 380 -13.99 -13.06 -21.35
CA GLY A 380 -14.98 -12.85 -20.29
C GLY A 380 -15.80 -11.55 -20.38
N LYS A 381 -15.49 -10.64 -21.33
CA LYS A 381 -16.22 -9.38 -21.54
C LYS A 381 -16.41 -9.04 -23.02
N PRO A 382 -17.46 -8.28 -23.38
CA PRO A 382 -17.66 -7.84 -24.77
C PRO A 382 -16.56 -6.87 -25.24
N GLY A 383 -16.38 -6.78 -26.55
CA GLY A 383 -15.50 -5.81 -27.20
C GLY A 383 -14.18 -6.39 -27.73
N THR A 384 -13.42 -5.48 -28.35
CA THR A 384 -12.13 -5.71 -29.01
C THR A 384 -11.28 -4.45 -28.84
N GLY A 385 -9.96 -4.57 -28.98
CA GLY A 385 -9.07 -3.41 -28.93
C GLY A 385 -7.70 -3.74 -28.35
N ALA A 386 -7.01 -2.72 -27.84
CA ALA A 386 -5.66 -2.89 -27.30
C ALA A 386 -5.66 -3.60 -25.93
N GLY A 387 -4.85 -4.65 -25.78
CA GLY A 387 -4.56 -5.38 -24.54
C GLY A 387 -3.12 -5.20 -24.09
N VAL A 388 -2.89 -5.23 -22.77
CA VAL A 388 -1.59 -5.01 -22.14
C VAL A 388 -1.03 -6.33 -21.60
N GLU A 389 0.12 -6.74 -22.13
CA GLU A 389 0.83 -7.96 -21.77
C GLU A 389 2.16 -7.62 -21.09
N PHE A 390 2.41 -8.14 -19.89
CA PHE A 390 3.76 -8.16 -19.33
C PHE A 390 3.90 -9.24 -18.26
N LYS A 391 5.12 -9.37 -17.73
CA LYS A 391 5.49 -10.25 -16.63
C LYS A 391 6.00 -9.40 -15.48
N ILE A 392 5.65 -9.71 -14.23
CA ILE A 392 6.24 -9.03 -13.07
C ILE A 392 7.72 -9.40 -12.92
N LYS A 393 8.51 -8.46 -12.40
CA LYS A 393 9.92 -8.66 -12.07
C LYS A 393 10.15 -10.00 -11.36
N GLU A 394 11.20 -10.69 -11.77
CA GLU A 394 11.58 -11.96 -11.14
C GLU A 394 12.04 -11.76 -9.68
N GLY A 395 11.73 -12.74 -8.83
CA GLY A 395 12.10 -12.73 -7.41
C GLY A 395 10.89 -12.63 -6.45
N PRO A 396 11.10 -12.15 -5.21
CA PRO A 396 10.08 -12.12 -4.17
C PRO A 396 8.81 -11.37 -4.59
N ILE A 397 7.65 -11.92 -4.26
CA ILE A 397 6.34 -11.29 -4.45
C ILE A 397 5.48 -11.43 -3.20
N THR A 398 4.56 -10.48 -3.02
CA THR A 398 3.52 -10.48 -1.99
C THR A 398 2.16 -10.33 -2.66
N ILE A 399 1.15 -11.04 -2.17
CA ILE A 399 -0.26 -10.85 -2.56
C ILE A 399 -1.14 -10.50 -1.37
N LEU A 400 -2.13 -9.64 -1.60
CA LEU A 400 -3.13 -9.20 -0.63
C LEU A 400 -4.54 -9.33 -1.23
N SER A 401 -5.34 -10.22 -0.66
CA SER A 401 -6.79 -10.25 -0.86
C SER A 401 -7.49 -9.64 0.35
N ILE A 402 -8.57 -8.88 0.10
CA ILE A 402 -9.45 -8.35 1.14
C ILE A 402 -10.81 -9.06 1.03
N GLY A 403 -11.05 -9.99 1.94
CA GLY A 403 -12.30 -10.75 2.05
C GLY A 403 -13.24 -10.18 3.10
N LEU A 404 -14.34 -10.89 3.34
CA LEU A 404 -15.31 -10.58 4.39
C LEU A 404 -15.51 -11.80 5.31
N THR A 405 -15.58 -11.53 6.61
CA THR A 405 -16.03 -12.52 7.60
C THR A 405 -17.55 -12.70 7.50
N ALA A 406 -18.09 -13.77 8.09
CA ALA A 406 -19.54 -13.99 8.16
C ALA A 406 -20.30 -12.84 8.87
N GLY A 407 -19.62 -12.06 9.71
CA GLY A 407 -20.15 -10.86 10.35
C GLY A 407 -20.05 -9.58 9.52
N GLY A 408 -19.62 -9.66 8.25
CA GLY A 408 -19.50 -8.50 7.36
C GLY A 408 -18.28 -7.61 7.63
N ARG A 409 -17.35 -8.01 8.51
CA ARG A 409 -16.08 -7.29 8.73
C ARG A 409 -15.04 -7.71 7.71
N PHE A 410 -14.20 -6.77 7.26
CA PHE A 410 -13.08 -7.08 6.37
C PHE A 410 -12.03 -7.98 7.04
N LYS A 411 -11.40 -8.81 6.21
CA LYS A 411 -10.29 -9.70 6.58
C LYS A 411 -9.19 -9.60 5.53
N PHE A 412 -7.95 -9.44 5.97
CA PHE A 412 -6.78 -9.48 5.09
C PHE A 412 -6.27 -10.90 4.95
N ILE A 413 -6.05 -11.35 3.72
CA ILE A 413 -5.52 -12.68 3.42
C ILE A 413 -4.26 -12.46 2.58
N LEU A 414 -3.14 -12.88 3.13
CA LEU A 414 -1.79 -12.54 2.68
C LEU A 414 -1.02 -13.80 2.30
N ALA A 415 -0.17 -13.68 1.29
CA ALA A 415 0.82 -14.71 0.99
C ALA A 415 2.05 -14.11 0.33
N GLU A 416 3.16 -14.82 0.48
CA GLU A 416 4.46 -14.50 -0.08
C GLU A 416 4.98 -15.64 -0.93
N GLY A 417 5.52 -15.29 -2.09
CA GLY A 417 5.99 -16.25 -3.08
C GLY A 417 7.18 -15.73 -3.85
N GLN A 418 7.38 -16.33 -5.02
CA GLN A 418 8.41 -15.97 -5.99
C GLN A 418 7.78 -15.87 -7.38
N SER A 419 8.08 -14.79 -8.10
CA SER A 419 7.91 -14.66 -9.54
C SER A 419 9.08 -15.39 -10.23
N LEU A 420 8.82 -16.56 -10.81
CA LEU A 420 9.84 -17.41 -11.40
C LEU A 420 10.23 -16.98 -12.82
N HIS A 421 11.48 -17.28 -13.19
CA HIS A 421 11.93 -17.19 -14.57
C HIS A 421 11.15 -18.15 -15.49
N GLY A 422 11.02 -17.79 -16.77
CA GLY A 422 10.42 -18.64 -17.80
C GLY A 422 9.38 -17.94 -18.68
N PRO A 423 8.92 -18.63 -19.74
CA PRO A 423 7.97 -18.10 -20.69
C PRO A 423 6.58 -17.94 -20.08
N ILE A 424 5.80 -17.02 -20.65
CA ILE A 424 4.39 -16.79 -20.32
C ILE A 424 3.55 -16.88 -21.60
N PRO A 425 2.24 -17.21 -21.50
CA PRO A 425 1.36 -17.24 -22.67
C PRO A 425 1.28 -15.86 -23.35
N PRO A 426 1.48 -15.76 -24.68
CA PRO A 426 1.41 -14.49 -25.41
C PRO A 426 -0.06 -14.13 -25.73
N THR A 427 -0.84 -13.89 -24.68
CA THR A 427 -2.30 -13.76 -24.71
C THR A 427 -2.79 -12.30 -24.75
N GLY A 428 -1.88 -11.32 -24.68
CA GLY A 428 -2.27 -9.93 -24.51
C GLY A 428 -2.65 -9.55 -23.07
N ASN A 429 -2.41 -10.46 -22.11
CA ASN A 429 -2.70 -10.29 -20.68
C ASN A 429 -1.43 -10.41 -19.84
N THR A 430 -1.45 -9.88 -18.63
CA THR A 430 -0.34 -10.09 -17.69
C THR A 430 -0.33 -11.51 -17.20
N ASN A 431 0.83 -12.13 -17.19
CA ASN A 431 1.04 -13.45 -16.61
C ASN A 431 2.42 -13.47 -15.95
N THR A 432 2.49 -13.98 -14.73
CA THR A 432 3.75 -14.36 -14.11
C THR A 432 3.66 -15.76 -13.51
N ARG A 433 4.81 -16.44 -13.43
CA ARG A 433 4.90 -17.79 -12.88
C ARG A 433 5.05 -17.70 -11.36
N GLY A 434 3.93 -17.75 -10.64
CA GLY A 434 3.92 -17.65 -9.18
C GLY A 434 4.21 -18.98 -8.51
N PHE A 435 5.28 -19.03 -7.72
CA PHE A 435 5.60 -20.15 -6.85
C PHE A 435 5.44 -19.76 -5.38
N PHE A 436 4.73 -20.57 -4.63
CA PHE A 436 4.42 -20.33 -3.22
C PHE A 436 4.71 -21.60 -2.43
N LYS A 437 5.40 -21.46 -1.29
CA LYS A 437 5.78 -22.58 -0.44
C LYS A 437 4.55 -23.18 0.29
N PRO A 438 4.61 -24.46 0.69
CA PRO A 438 5.68 -25.43 0.39
C PRO A 438 5.60 -26.01 -1.03
N ASP A 439 4.41 -26.01 -1.64
CA ASP A 439 4.16 -26.41 -3.02
C ASP A 439 2.82 -25.81 -3.49
N VAL A 440 2.61 -25.72 -4.81
CA VAL A 440 1.43 -25.06 -5.39
C VAL A 440 0.10 -25.69 -4.93
N ARG A 441 0.03 -27.00 -4.68
CA ARG A 441 -1.22 -27.65 -4.26
C ARG A 441 -1.54 -27.31 -2.81
N SER A 442 -0.55 -27.44 -1.94
CA SER A 442 -0.70 -27.13 -0.52
C SER A 442 -0.99 -25.64 -0.31
N PHE A 443 -0.27 -24.77 -1.02
CA PHE A 443 -0.50 -23.33 -0.98
C PHE A 443 -1.93 -22.98 -1.40
N LEU A 444 -2.35 -23.38 -2.62
CA LEU A 444 -3.67 -22.99 -3.13
C LEU A 444 -4.80 -23.50 -2.25
N LYS A 445 -4.68 -24.70 -1.68
CA LYS A 445 -5.67 -25.24 -0.72
C LYS A 445 -5.75 -24.42 0.56
N LYS A 446 -4.60 -23.98 1.11
CA LYS A 446 -4.58 -23.11 2.28
C LYS A 446 -5.13 -21.72 1.96
N TRP A 447 -4.79 -21.17 0.79
CA TRP A 447 -5.26 -19.85 0.34
C TRP A 447 -6.78 -19.82 0.27
N VAL A 448 -7.40 -20.77 -0.44
CA VAL A 448 -8.87 -20.79 -0.59
C VAL A 448 -9.60 -21.16 0.70
N ALA A 449 -8.94 -21.85 1.65
CA ALA A 449 -9.55 -22.18 2.94
C ALA A 449 -9.83 -20.93 3.80
N GLU A 450 -9.12 -19.82 3.56
CA GLU A 450 -9.32 -18.55 4.25
C GLU A 450 -10.45 -17.69 3.64
N GLY A 451 -11.05 -18.12 2.52
CA GLY A 451 -12.14 -17.43 1.83
C GLY A 451 -11.76 -16.08 1.19
N PRO A 452 -10.67 -15.98 0.41
CA PRO A 452 -10.32 -14.76 -0.31
C PRO A 452 -11.30 -14.49 -1.45
N THR A 453 -11.31 -13.25 -1.91
CA THR A 453 -11.80 -12.92 -3.26
C THR A 453 -10.96 -13.64 -4.31
N HIS A 454 -11.52 -13.87 -5.50
CA HIS A 454 -10.70 -14.40 -6.60
C HIS A 454 -9.63 -13.40 -7.06
N HIS A 455 -9.90 -12.11 -6.93
CA HIS A 455 -8.94 -11.04 -7.12
C HIS A 455 -8.06 -10.77 -5.91
N PHE A 456 -6.88 -10.24 -6.17
CA PHE A 456 -5.96 -9.72 -5.16
C PHE A 456 -5.02 -8.67 -5.76
N ALA A 457 -4.44 -7.85 -4.89
CA ALA A 457 -3.34 -6.98 -5.27
C ALA A 457 -2.02 -7.77 -5.23
N LEU A 458 -1.15 -7.52 -6.20
CA LEU A 458 0.15 -8.17 -6.37
C LEU A 458 1.28 -7.14 -6.40
N GLY A 459 2.31 -7.38 -5.60
CA GLY A 459 3.48 -6.52 -5.50
C GLY A 459 4.79 -7.31 -5.37
N VAL A 460 5.90 -6.60 -5.50
CA VAL A 460 7.26 -7.14 -5.38
C VAL A 460 7.74 -7.12 -3.94
N GLY A 461 8.70 -7.97 -3.60
CA GLY A 461 9.23 -8.07 -2.24
C GLY A 461 8.39 -8.98 -1.34
N HIS A 462 8.89 -9.19 -0.12
CA HIS A 462 8.21 -9.89 0.98
C HIS A 462 7.80 -8.83 2.01
N HIS A 463 6.50 -8.53 2.06
CA HIS A 463 5.90 -7.46 2.86
C HIS A 463 4.65 -7.90 3.63
N ALA A 464 4.33 -9.20 3.68
CA ALA A 464 3.10 -9.69 4.32
C ALA A 464 3.03 -9.31 5.79
N ARG A 465 4.15 -9.34 6.54
CA ARG A 465 4.21 -8.88 7.93
C ARG A 465 3.91 -7.40 8.09
N THR A 466 4.44 -6.56 7.20
CA THR A 466 4.15 -5.12 7.19
C THR A 466 2.68 -4.84 6.89
N ILE A 467 2.08 -5.58 5.95
CA ILE A 467 0.65 -5.44 5.64
C ILE A 467 -0.23 -5.99 6.78
N GLN A 468 0.21 -7.06 7.45
CA GLN A 468 -0.44 -7.57 8.66
C GLN A 468 -0.45 -6.53 9.78
N GLU A 469 0.66 -5.81 10.00
CA GLU A 469 0.72 -4.69 10.96
C GLU A 469 -0.31 -3.60 10.63
N ILE A 470 -0.49 -3.27 9.34
CA ILE A 470 -1.53 -2.32 8.89
C ILE A 470 -2.93 -2.86 9.24
N ALA A 471 -3.20 -4.14 9.00
CA ALA A 471 -4.46 -4.76 9.38
C ALA A 471 -4.71 -4.66 10.89
N GLU A 472 -3.66 -4.87 11.70
CA GLU A 472 -3.75 -4.79 13.15
C GLU A 472 -4.06 -3.38 13.65
N ILE A 473 -3.47 -2.35 13.05
CA ILE A 473 -3.75 -0.93 13.35
C ILE A 473 -5.21 -0.60 13.01
N LEU A 474 -5.71 -1.12 11.89
CA LEU A 474 -7.09 -0.96 11.45
C LEU A 474 -8.09 -1.87 12.21
N ASN A 475 -7.61 -2.69 13.16
CA ASN A 475 -8.40 -3.67 13.91
C ASN A 475 -9.13 -4.70 13.02
N LEU A 476 -8.50 -5.09 11.93
CA LEU A 476 -8.98 -6.10 10.99
C LEU A 476 -8.39 -7.47 11.30
N GLU A 477 -9.16 -8.52 11.02
CA GLU A 477 -8.62 -9.88 11.03
C GLU A 477 -7.62 -10.03 9.89
N SER A 478 -6.50 -10.73 10.12
CA SER A 478 -5.53 -11.01 9.09
C SER A 478 -4.91 -12.39 9.23
N VAL A 479 -4.50 -12.98 8.10
CA VAL A 479 -3.83 -14.28 8.05
C VAL A 479 -2.77 -14.28 6.96
N ILE A 480 -1.59 -14.81 7.27
CA ILE A 480 -0.53 -15.09 6.29
C ILE A 480 -0.54 -16.60 6.02
N VAL A 481 -0.89 -16.98 4.80
CA VAL A 481 -1.15 -18.37 4.38
C VAL A 481 0.15 -19.13 4.12
N THR A 482 1.19 -18.42 3.73
CA THR A 482 2.54 -18.94 3.52
C THR A 482 3.34 -18.73 4.80
N HIS A 483 3.71 -19.81 5.48
CA HIS A 483 4.61 -19.69 6.62
C HIS A 483 5.99 -19.26 6.13
N GLU A 484 6.61 -18.34 6.85
CA GLU A 484 8.06 -18.21 6.86
C GLU A 484 8.58 -19.51 7.50
N ASP A 485 9.36 -20.28 6.75
CA ASP A 485 10.30 -21.19 7.39
C ASP A 485 11.27 -20.25 8.14
N GLU A 486 11.24 -20.26 9.48
CA GLU A 486 12.24 -19.57 10.33
C GLU A 486 13.67 -20.01 9.99
#